data_AF-A0A2H6FYA8-F1
#
_entry.id   AF-A0A2H6FYA8-F1
#
_cell.length_a   1.000
_cell.length_b   1.000
_cell.length_c   1.000
_cell.angle_alpha   90.00
_cell.angle_beta   90.00
_cell.angle_gamma   90.00
#
_symmetry.space_group_name_H-M   'P 1'
#
loop_
_entity.id
_entity.type
_entity.pdbx_description
1 polymer ?
#
loop_
_entity_poly.entity_id
_entity_poly.type
_entity_poly.pdbx_seq_one_letter_code
_entity_poly.pdbx_strand_id
1 'polypeptide(L)'
;MFKAVENLREQKGFTLIELLIVVAIIGILAAIAIPGYLGMQERGRKGAVIRASSAIEPEVQGWLNSALKGTGAQASVIEVDSDGDGDVDSTDDTNATLNGYLIAGTLGSAFVKARQNMYTEMSPWDSNTSLFTDTIDSSVIAISDSGSSPWSVRIEAKDALGNTLHLKTIFSD
;
A
#
# COMPACT_ATOMS: atom_id res chain seq x y z
N MET A 1 -56.38 8.48 -53.59
CA MET A 1 -55.00 8.41 -53.06
C MET A 1 -55.08 8.67 -51.58
N PHE A 2 -55.07 7.64 -50.72
CA PHE A 2 -54.79 7.67 -49.27
C PHE A 2 -55.04 6.26 -48.70
N LYS A 3 -53.99 5.43 -48.69
CA LYS A 3 -53.98 4.14 -47.99
C LYS A 3 -52.57 3.92 -47.43
N ALA A 4 -52.30 4.54 -46.29
CA ALA A 4 -51.03 4.40 -45.59
C ALA A 4 -51.16 4.77 -44.10
N VAL A 5 -52.04 4.11 -43.34
CA VAL A 5 -51.93 4.03 -41.87
C VAL A 5 -52.52 2.69 -41.41
N GLU A 6 -51.84 1.59 -41.72
CA GLU A 6 -52.15 0.27 -41.16
C GLU A 6 -50.84 -0.36 -40.70
N ASN A 7 -50.32 0.10 -39.54
CA ASN A 7 -49.39 -0.62 -38.65
C ASN A 7 -48.89 0.29 -37.51
N LEU A 8 -49.71 0.53 -36.49
CA LEU A 8 -49.29 1.19 -35.25
C LEU A 8 -49.79 0.49 -33.98
N ARG A 9 -49.99 -0.83 -34.01
CA ARG A 9 -50.66 -1.54 -32.91
C ARG A 9 -50.00 -2.83 -32.45
N GLU A 10 -48.69 -2.82 -32.15
CA GLU A 10 -48.07 -3.94 -31.41
C GLU A 10 -46.96 -3.51 -30.43
N GLN A 11 -47.07 -2.34 -29.78
CA GLN A 11 -46.24 -2.09 -28.60
C GLN A 11 -46.81 -2.85 -27.40
N LYS A 12 -46.44 -4.14 -27.26
CA LYS A 12 -46.63 -4.88 -26.01
C LYS A 12 -45.75 -4.23 -24.93
N GLY A 13 -46.37 -3.47 -24.04
CA GLY A 13 -45.69 -2.91 -22.87
C GLY A 13 -45.27 -4.01 -21.90
N PHE A 14 -44.17 -3.79 -21.18
CA PHE A 14 -43.67 -4.66 -20.12
C PHE A 14 -44.69 -4.74 -18.98
N THR A 15 -44.97 -5.92 -18.44
CA THR A 15 -45.93 -6.05 -17.33
C THR A 15 -45.27 -5.68 -16.00
N LEU A 16 -46.04 -5.08 -15.09
CA LEU A 16 -45.54 -4.79 -13.73
C LEU A 16 -45.16 -6.07 -12.98
N ILE A 17 -45.82 -7.18 -13.26
CA ILE A 17 -45.52 -8.46 -12.63
C ILE A 17 -44.20 -9.07 -13.14
N GLU A 18 -43.88 -8.91 -14.43
CA GLU A 18 -42.57 -9.30 -14.97
C GLU A 18 -41.45 -8.51 -14.28
N LEU A 19 -41.63 -7.21 -14.12
CA LEU A 19 -40.64 -6.38 -13.43
C LEU A 19 -40.46 -6.80 -11.96
N LEU A 20 -41.56 -7.10 -11.28
CA LEU A 20 -41.55 -7.49 -9.87
C LEU A 20 -40.83 -8.83 -9.65
N ILE A 21 -41.07 -9.83 -10.51
CA ILE A 21 -40.38 -11.12 -10.42
C ILE A 21 -38.88 -10.96 -10.70
N VAL A 22 -38.51 -10.14 -11.69
CA VAL A 22 -37.09 -9.88 -12.02
C VAL A 22 -36.36 -9.27 -10.83
N VAL A 23 -36.93 -8.24 -10.20
CA VAL A 23 -36.32 -7.61 -9.01
C VAL A 23 -36.26 -8.58 -7.84
N ALA A 24 -37.27 -9.44 -7.64
CA ALA A 24 -37.26 -10.46 -6.60
C ALA A 24 -36.11 -11.47 -6.79
N ILE A 25 -35.88 -11.94 -8.02
CA ILE A 25 -34.78 -12.86 -8.34
C ILE A 25 -33.43 -12.18 -8.13
N ILE A 26 -33.24 -10.95 -8.63
CA ILE A 26 -31.99 -10.19 -8.43
C ILE A 26 -31.74 -9.97 -6.93
N GLY A 27 -32.78 -9.70 -6.14
CA GLY A 27 -32.68 -9.54 -4.69
C GLY A 27 -32.12 -10.78 -3.99
N ILE A 28 -32.62 -11.97 -4.33
CA ILE A 28 -32.12 -13.24 -3.77
C ILE A 28 -30.66 -13.49 -4.16
N LEU A 29 -30.31 -13.26 -5.44
CA LEU A 29 -28.94 -13.44 -5.92
C LEU A 29 -27.97 -12.46 -5.25
N ALA A 30 -28.36 -11.18 -5.11
CA ALA A 30 -27.56 -10.15 -4.47
C ALA A 30 -27.29 -10.48 -2.99
N ALA A 31 -28.30 -10.98 -2.26
CA ALA A 31 -28.16 -11.34 -0.85
C ALA A 31 -27.06 -12.41 -0.60
N ILE A 32 -26.89 -13.35 -1.52
CA ILE A 32 -25.85 -14.39 -1.44
C ILE A 32 -24.52 -13.89 -2.01
N ALA A 33 -24.55 -13.13 -3.10
CA ALA A 33 -23.35 -12.70 -3.82
C ALA A 33 -22.55 -11.60 -3.10
N ILE A 34 -23.23 -10.62 -2.50
CA ILE A 34 -22.59 -9.46 -1.84
C ILE A 34 -21.59 -9.86 -0.75
N PRO A 35 -21.92 -10.70 0.25
CA PRO A 35 -20.96 -11.06 1.31
C PRO A 35 -19.75 -11.82 0.75
N GLY A 36 -19.97 -12.68 -0.25
CA GLY A 36 -18.88 -13.38 -0.94
C GLY A 36 -17.94 -12.43 -1.70
N TYR A 37 -18.52 -11.46 -2.41
CA TYR A 37 -17.76 -10.45 -3.15
C TYR A 37 -16.92 -9.56 -2.22
N LEU A 38 -17.51 -9.06 -1.13
CA LEU A 38 -16.79 -8.24 -0.14
C LEU A 38 -15.62 -9.02 0.48
N GLY A 39 -15.82 -10.30 0.80
CA GLY A 39 -14.75 -11.17 1.31
C GLY A 39 -13.61 -11.40 0.31
N MET A 40 -13.91 -11.54 -0.99
CA MET A 40 -12.89 -11.64 -2.04
C MET A 40 -12.12 -10.33 -2.21
N GLN A 41 -12.80 -9.19 -2.19
CA GLN A 41 -12.16 -7.88 -2.26
C GLN A 41 -11.20 -7.68 -1.09
N GLU A 42 -11.63 -8.04 0.13
CA GLU A 42 -10.81 -7.94 1.33
C GLU A 42 -9.56 -8.81 1.28
N ARG A 43 -9.69 -10.07 0.85
CA ARG A 43 -8.54 -10.96 0.63
C ARG A 43 -7.58 -10.40 -0.43
N GLY A 44 -8.13 -9.77 -1.47
CA GLY A 44 -7.35 -9.08 -2.50
C GLY A 44 -6.52 -7.93 -1.93
N ARG A 45 -7.13 -7.07 -1.10
CA ARG A 45 -6.44 -5.97 -0.40
C ARG A 45 -5.32 -6.49 0.50
N LYS A 46 -5.62 -7.46 1.37
CA LYS A 46 -4.62 -8.08 2.26
C LYS A 46 -3.46 -8.68 1.47
N GLY A 47 -3.76 -9.40 0.39
CA GLY A 47 -2.74 -9.98 -0.48
C GLY A 47 -1.87 -8.94 -1.18
N ALA A 48 -2.42 -7.79 -1.57
CA ALA A 48 -1.64 -6.70 -2.15
C ALA A 48 -0.67 -6.10 -1.13
N VAL A 49 -1.13 -5.86 0.10
CA VAL A 49 -0.30 -5.32 1.18
C VAL A 49 0.84 -6.26 1.57
N ILE A 50 0.58 -7.57 1.69
CA ILE A 50 1.62 -8.56 2.00
C ILE A 50 2.70 -8.61 0.91
N ARG A 51 2.31 -8.48 -0.36
CA ARG A 51 3.28 -8.43 -1.47
C ARG A 51 4.10 -7.15 -1.43
N ALA A 52 3.46 -6.01 -1.21
CA ALA A 52 4.13 -4.72 -1.09
C ALA A 52 5.12 -4.71 0.09
N SER A 53 4.73 -5.24 1.25
CA SER A 53 5.60 -5.30 2.43
C SER A 53 6.81 -6.21 2.21
N SER A 54 6.66 -7.30 1.46
CA SER A 54 7.77 -8.20 1.13
C SER A 54 8.71 -7.61 0.06
N ALA A 55 8.17 -6.80 -0.85
CA ALA A 55 8.92 -6.19 -1.94
C ALA A 55 9.92 -5.11 -1.46
N ILE A 56 9.61 -4.43 -0.36
CA ILE A 56 10.46 -3.37 0.21
C ILE A 56 11.59 -3.88 1.11
N GLU A 57 11.57 -5.15 1.52
CA GLU A 57 12.62 -5.72 2.39
C GLU A 57 14.05 -5.51 1.86
N PRO A 58 14.37 -5.79 0.57
CA PRO A 58 15.72 -5.56 0.04
C PRO A 58 16.11 -4.08 -0.01
N GLU A 59 15.15 -3.18 -0.26
CA GLU A 59 15.41 -1.73 -0.29
C GLU A 59 15.77 -1.24 1.12
N VAL A 60 14.98 -1.62 2.13
CA VAL A 60 15.24 -1.28 3.53
C VAL A 60 16.57 -1.88 4.02
N GLN A 61 16.91 -3.10 3.59
CA GLN A 61 18.23 -3.68 3.86
C GLN A 61 19.37 -2.87 3.23
N GLY A 62 19.18 -2.37 2.00
CA GLY A 62 20.13 -1.50 1.31
C GLY A 62 20.40 -0.23 2.11
N TRP A 63 19.33 0.44 2.57
CA TRP A 63 19.41 1.63 3.42
C TRP A 63 20.12 1.36 4.74
N LEU A 64 19.81 0.24 5.42
CA LEU A 64 20.50 -0.13 6.65
C LEU A 64 22.00 -0.36 6.40
N ASN A 65 22.35 -1.08 5.33
CA ASN A 65 23.76 -1.33 4.98
C ASN A 65 24.52 -0.03 4.64
N SER A 66 23.87 0.91 3.95
CA SER A 66 24.40 2.24 3.65
C SER A 66 24.68 3.01 4.94
N ALA A 67 23.72 3.03 5.87
CA ALA A 67 23.85 3.68 7.16
C ALA A 67 24.98 3.09 8.03
N LEU A 68 25.18 1.76 8.00
CA LEU A 68 26.26 1.11 8.75
C LEU A 68 27.66 1.52 8.25
N LYS A 69 27.79 1.85 6.96
CA LYS A 69 29.04 2.34 6.35
C LYS A 69 29.30 3.82 6.64
N GLY A 70 28.44 4.52 7.37
CA GLY A 70 28.57 5.96 7.65
C GLY A 70 29.68 6.35 8.62
N THR A 71 30.61 5.43 8.92
CA THR A 71 31.80 5.69 9.72
C THR A 71 33.06 5.37 8.92
N GLY A 72 34.16 6.04 9.24
CA GLY A 72 35.44 5.80 8.56
C GLY A 72 35.47 6.31 7.11
N ALA A 73 36.23 5.62 6.25
CA ALA A 73 36.53 6.08 4.88
C ALA A 73 35.32 6.10 3.94
N GLN A 74 34.23 5.39 4.27
CA GLN A 74 33.01 5.29 3.44
C GLN A 74 31.92 6.28 3.86
N ALA A 75 32.18 7.15 4.84
CA ALA A 75 31.20 8.08 5.39
C ALA A 75 30.69 9.12 4.37
N SER A 76 31.48 9.45 3.35
CA SER A 76 31.12 10.45 2.32
C SER A 76 30.54 9.85 1.03
N VAL A 77 30.27 8.55 1.00
CA VAL A 77 29.67 7.90 -0.17
C VAL A 77 28.16 8.10 -0.14
N ILE A 78 27.56 8.25 -1.32
CA ILE A 78 26.12 8.27 -1.54
C ILE A 78 25.77 6.96 -2.25
N GLU A 79 24.86 6.17 -1.69
CA GLU A 79 24.51 4.83 -2.22
C GLU A 79 23.00 4.57 -2.32
N VAL A 80 22.16 5.46 -1.78
CA VAL A 80 20.69 5.34 -1.79
C VAL A 80 20.05 6.64 -2.24
N ASP A 81 18.91 6.53 -2.92
CA ASP A 81 18.02 7.64 -3.25
C ASP A 81 17.21 7.98 -1.99
N SER A 82 17.62 9.04 -1.31
CA SER A 82 17.17 9.47 0.01
C SER A 82 16.17 10.62 -0.04
N ASP A 83 16.13 11.38 -1.13
CA ASP A 83 15.13 12.42 -1.35
C ASP A 83 13.92 11.90 -2.14
N GLY A 84 14.05 10.74 -2.79
CA GLY A 84 12.99 10.04 -3.48
C GLY A 84 12.66 10.66 -4.84
N ASP A 85 13.66 11.07 -5.61
CA ASP A 85 13.46 11.69 -6.92
C ASP A 85 13.66 10.73 -8.11
N GLY A 86 14.20 9.53 -7.88
CA GLY A 86 14.42 8.51 -8.90
C GLY A 86 15.87 8.29 -9.30
N ASP A 87 16.78 9.17 -8.90
CA ASP A 87 18.20 9.09 -9.19
C ASP A 87 19.02 9.00 -7.88
N VAL A 88 20.29 8.57 -7.99
CA VAL A 88 21.24 8.61 -6.86
C VAL A 88 22.31 9.63 -7.20
N ASP A 89 22.23 10.82 -6.61
CA ASP A 89 23.09 11.95 -6.98
C ASP A 89 23.64 12.75 -5.79
N SER A 90 24.03 14.01 -5.99
CA SER A 90 24.57 14.87 -4.94
C SER A 90 23.53 15.51 -4.00
N THR A 91 22.23 15.46 -4.32
CA THR A 91 21.14 15.92 -3.44
C THR A 91 20.87 14.94 -2.31
N ASP A 92 21.31 13.69 -2.48
CA ASP A 92 21.14 12.62 -1.53
C ASP A 92 22.04 12.68 -0.31
N ASP A 93 21.54 12.06 0.75
CA ASP A 93 22.21 11.86 2.01
C ASP A 93 23.39 10.88 1.86
N THR A 94 24.55 11.35 2.29
CA THR A 94 25.73 10.49 2.44
C THR A 94 25.51 9.42 3.52
N ASN A 95 26.31 8.36 3.46
CA ASN A 95 26.32 7.30 4.47
C ASN A 95 26.48 7.84 5.90
N ALA A 96 27.25 8.92 6.10
CA ALA A 96 27.37 9.60 7.39
C ALA A 96 26.04 10.15 7.91
N THR A 97 25.26 10.79 7.04
CA THR A 97 23.93 11.32 7.40
C THR A 97 22.97 10.17 7.73
N LEU A 98 22.96 9.12 6.92
CA LEU A 98 22.15 7.93 7.16
C LEU A 98 22.51 7.23 8.48
N ASN A 99 23.80 7.19 8.84
CA ASN A 99 24.24 6.70 10.15
C ASN A 99 23.69 7.54 11.30
N GLY A 100 23.62 8.87 11.11
CA GLY A 100 22.94 9.78 12.02
C GLY A 100 21.48 9.40 12.25
N TYR A 101 20.73 9.10 11.18
CA TYR A 101 19.34 8.65 11.30
C TYR A 101 19.21 7.30 12.01
N LEU A 102 20.13 6.36 11.73
CA LEU A 102 20.15 5.03 12.36
C LEU A 102 20.38 5.11 13.88
N ILE A 103 21.30 5.96 14.32
CA ILE A 103 21.56 6.20 15.74
C ILE A 103 20.38 6.91 16.39
N ALA A 104 19.71 7.80 15.67
CA ALA A 104 18.57 8.56 16.17
C ALA A 104 17.26 7.75 16.22
N GLY A 105 17.20 6.54 15.64
CA GLY A 105 15.94 5.79 15.57
C GLY A 105 14.98 6.35 14.51
N THR A 106 15.51 6.94 13.44
CA THR A 106 14.74 7.65 12.42
C THR A 106 15.04 7.20 10.99
N LEU A 107 15.85 6.16 10.80
CA LEU A 107 16.19 5.66 9.47
C LEU A 107 14.93 5.16 8.73
N GLY A 108 14.01 4.51 9.45
CA GLY A 108 12.74 4.07 8.89
C GLY A 108 11.88 5.25 8.40
N SER A 109 11.84 6.35 9.15
CA SER A 109 11.11 7.57 8.78
C SER A 109 11.72 8.25 7.55
N ALA A 110 13.05 8.28 7.44
CA ALA A 110 13.74 8.80 6.25
C ALA A 110 13.40 7.98 5.00
N PHE A 111 13.47 6.65 5.09
CA PHE A 111 13.07 5.73 4.01
C PHE A 111 11.62 5.96 3.57
N VAL A 112 10.70 6.06 4.54
CA VAL A 112 9.27 6.28 4.26
C VAL A 112 9.05 7.59 3.50
N LYS A 113 9.74 8.67 3.86
CA LYS A 113 9.61 9.97 3.19
C LYS A 113 10.13 9.92 1.75
N ALA A 114 11.32 9.36 1.52
CA ALA A 114 11.84 9.15 0.17
C ALA A 114 10.84 8.36 -0.68
N ARG A 115 10.32 7.25 -0.14
CA ARG A 115 9.32 6.45 -0.83
C ARG A 115 8.04 7.22 -1.16
N GLN A 116 7.54 8.03 -0.24
CA GLN A 116 6.33 8.84 -0.45
C GLN A 116 6.54 9.97 -1.48
N ASN A 117 7.77 10.46 -1.62
CA ASN A 117 8.12 11.42 -2.67
C ASN A 117 8.12 10.77 -4.05
N MET A 118 8.65 9.54 -4.15
CA MET A 118 8.66 8.77 -5.40
C MET A 118 7.27 8.26 -5.81
N TYR A 119 6.52 7.74 -4.84
CA TYR A 119 5.30 6.99 -5.09
C TYR A 119 4.14 7.46 -4.22
N THR A 120 3.00 7.74 -4.86
CA THR A 120 1.74 8.02 -4.17
C THR A 120 0.96 6.72 -3.91
N GLU A 121 1.53 5.84 -3.08
CA GLU A 121 0.88 4.58 -2.69
C GLU A 121 -0.12 4.83 -1.55
N MET A 122 -1.41 4.58 -1.81
CA MET A 122 -2.47 4.80 -0.83
C MET A 122 -2.92 3.51 -0.18
N SER A 123 -3.43 3.60 1.06
CA SER A 123 -4.00 2.45 1.74
C SER A 123 -5.18 1.86 0.95
N PRO A 124 -5.26 0.53 0.78
CA PRO A 124 -6.41 -0.12 0.14
C PRO A 124 -7.74 0.03 0.89
N TRP A 125 -7.70 0.46 2.15
CA TRP A 125 -8.87 0.63 3.02
C TRP A 125 -9.18 2.09 3.35
N ASP A 126 -8.21 2.98 3.20
CA ASP A 126 -8.39 4.41 3.46
C ASP A 126 -7.74 5.26 2.35
N SER A 127 -8.59 6.01 1.64
CA SER A 127 -8.16 6.91 0.57
C SER A 127 -7.58 8.23 1.08
N ASN A 128 -7.32 8.41 2.37
CA ASN A 128 -6.66 9.62 2.90
C ASN A 128 -5.31 9.31 3.55
N THR A 129 -4.95 8.03 3.67
CA THR A 129 -3.76 7.58 4.38
C THR A 129 -2.79 6.92 3.39
N SER A 130 -1.52 7.34 3.42
CA SER A 130 -0.45 6.69 2.66
C SER A 130 -0.29 5.24 3.12
N LEU A 131 -0.01 4.33 2.19
CA LEU A 131 0.22 2.93 2.52
C LEU A 131 1.47 2.76 3.38
N PHE A 132 2.53 3.51 3.10
CA PHE A 132 3.79 3.44 3.83
C PHE A 132 3.89 4.58 4.84
N THR A 133 4.21 4.26 6.08
CA THR A 133 4.30 5.22 7.20
C THR A 133 5.42 4.83 8.16
N ASP A 134 5.84 5.76 9.02
CA ASP A 134 6.77 5.50 10.12
C ASP A 134 6.07 5.13 11.44
N THR A 135 4.73 5.21 11.45
CA THR A 135 3.89 4.98 12.63
C THR A 135 3.08 3.70 12.48
N ILE A 136 3.15 2.81 13.47
CA ILE A 136 2.39 1.56 13.46
C ILE A 136 0.92 1.84 13.74
N ASP A 137 0.10 1.78 12.68
CA ASP A 137 -1.35 1.95 12.75
C ASP A 137 -2.07 0.89 11.89
N SER A 138 -3.40 0.94 11.86
CA SER A 138 -4.24 0.09 11.02
C SER A 138 -4.16 0.52 9.55
N SER A 139 -4.39 -0.42 8.64
CA SER A 139 -4.47 -0.18 7.19
C SER A 139 -3.15 0.27 6.52
N VAL A 140 -2.01 0.14 7.19
CA VAL A 140 -0.72 0.66 6.71
C VAL A 140 0.40 -0.38 6.80
N ILE A 141 1.51 -0.09 6.12
CA ILE A 141 2.82 -0.72 6.26
C ILE A 141 3.71 0.28 7.00
N ALA A 142 4.00 -0.04 8.26
CA ALA A 142 4.83 0.78 9.11
C ALA A 142 6.29 0.31 9.10
N ILE A 143 7.21 1.25 9.02
CA ILE A 143 8.65 1.01 9.06
C ILE A 143 9.23 1.77 10.24
N SER A 144 9.76 1.02 11.22
CA SER A 144 10.26 1.57 12.49
C SER A 144 11.61 0.96 12.85
N ASP A 145 12.54 1.72 13.40
CA ASP A 145 13.87 1.24 13.80
C ASP A 145 14.16 1.32 15.31
N SER A 146 15.14 0.55 15.79
CA SER A 146 15.41 0.36 17.23
C SER A 146 16.17 1.50 17.91
N GLY A 147 16.74 2.45 17.16
CA GLY A 147 17.51 3.60 17.66
C GLY A 147 18.68 3.27 18.60
N SER A 148 19.03 1.99 18.72
CA SER A 148 20.02 1.47 19.66
C SER A 148 20.56 0.13 19.17
N SER A 149 21.81 -0.18 19.53
CA SER A 149 22.45 -1.44 19.15
C SER A 149 21.84 -2.63 19.92
N PRO A 150 21.55 -3.77 19.27
CA PRO A 150 21.74 -4.06 17.84
C PRO A 150 20.75 -3.26 16.98
N TRP A 151 21.27 -2.60 15.95
CA TRP A 151 20.44 -1.81 15.07
C TRP A 151 19.53 -2.72 14.25
N SER A 152 18.26 -2.35 14.16
CA SER A 152 17.29 -3.13 13.42
C SER A 152 16.22 -2.22 12.83
N VAL A 153 15.71 -2.63 11.67
CA VAL A 153 14.55 -2.01 11.03
C VAL A 153 13.44 -3.04 10.98
N ARG A 154 12.27 -2.69 11.49
CA ARG A 154 11.08 -3.52 11.50
C ARG A 154 10.08 -3.01 10.48
N ILE A 155 9.59 -3.91 9.65
CA ILE A 155 8.51 -3.71 8.70
C ILE A 155 7.29 -4.44 9.26
N GLU A 156 6.21 -3.71 9.52
CA GLU A 156 4.97 -4.25 10.07
C GLU A 156 3.77 -3.79 9.22
N ALA A 157 3.08 -4.72 8.58
CA ALA A 157 1.87 -4.43 7.82
C ALA A 157 0.62 -4.83 8.61
N LYS A 158 -0.40 -3.95 8.63
CA LYS A 158 -1.66 -4.18 9.32
C LYS A 158 -2.88 -4.05 8.41
N ASP A 159 -3.91 -4.84 8.69
CA ASP A 159 -5.21 -4.71 8.03
C ASP A 159 -6.03 -3.56 8.61
N ALA A 160 -7.23 -3.34 8.05
CA ALA A 160 -8.15 -2.29 8.51
C ALA A 160 -8.62 -2.43 9.97
N LEU A 161 -8.44 -3.59 10.59
CA LEU A 161 -8.80 -3.86 11.97
C LEU A 161 -7.58 -3.82 12.90
N GLY A 162 -6.40 -3.49 12.37
CA GLY A 162 -5.14 -3.44 13.12
C GLY A 162 -4.48 -4.80 13.32
N ASN A 163 -4.95 -5.88 12.67
CA ASN A 163 -4.31 -7.18 12.75
C ASN A 163 -3.05 -7.18 11.88
N THR A 164 -1.95 -7.70 12.44
CA THR A 164 -0.70 -7.85 11.70
C THR A 164 -0.85 -8.88 10.58
N LEU A 165 -0.61 -8.43 9.35
CA LEU A 165 -0.60 -9.24 8.13
C LEU A 165 0.81 -9.74 7.80
N HIS A 166 1.82 -8.90 8.03
CA HIS A 166 3.23 -9.18 7.77
C HIS A 166 4.07 -8.53 8.85
N LEU A 167 5.09 -9.24 9.33
CA LEU A 167 6.05 -8.73 10.29
C LEU A 167 7.43 -9.27 9.97
N LYS A 168 8.36 -8.37 9.70
CA LYS A 168 9.75 -8.69 9.43
C LYS A 168 10.65 -7.72 10.18
N THR A 169 11.65 -8.25 10.88
CA THR A 169 12.73 -7.45 11.45
C THR A 169 14.02 -7.78 10.73
N ILE A 170 14.70 -6.75 10.25
CA ILE A 170 16.01 -6.79 9.62
C ILE A 170 17.02 -6.29 10.63
N PHE A 171 18.11 -7.03 10.83
CA PHE A 171 19.17 -6.70 11.79
C PHE A 171 20.43 -6.25 11.07
N SER A 172 21.22 -5.39 11.73
CA SER A 172 22.60 -5.13 11.35
C SER A 172 23.47 -6.32 11.76
N ASP A 173 23.63 -7.31 10.88
CA ASP A 173 24.63 -8.38 11.06
C ASP A 173 26.04 -7.93 10.63
#